data_AF-A0A6C0ARK8-F1
#
_entry.id   AF-A0A6C0ARK8-F1
#
_cell.length_a   1.000
_cell.length_b   1.000
_cell.length_c   1.000
_cell.angle_alpha   90.00
_cell.angle_beta   90.00
_cell.angle_gamma   90.00
#
_symmetry.space_group_name_H-M   'P 1'
#
loop_
_entity.id
_entity.type
_entity.pdbx_description
1 polymer ?
#
loop_
_entity_poly.entity_id
_entity_poly.type
_entity_poly.pdbx_seq_one_letter_code
_entity_poly.pdbx_strand_id
1 'polypeptide(L)'
;MNILRILCLVSFLFNTLSYTSIIRNKKHCVLHMKKTKTSKSPLYKPKNINQDNYVSYLNNDNTKILISTGPAGCGKTLFACQKAVLDLLSSSINKIVITRPIVTVDEELGFLPGNIIKKMDPWTKPLFDIFLEYYSKSELDLMLKNEEIEICPLAFMRGRTFKNTFIIADEMQNSSPNQMKMLITRLGENSRLVITGDLEQTDREKENGLEDFISKLDNFNDSSDLIHRIHFHSTDIERSEVVKKIVDIYNYKKTNISIYETATAIQTIIVNQTLISNQDITKQNYTVNFESDCALIPKKDITKNYHRFIEGSEF
;
A
#
# COMPACT_ATOMS: atom_id res chain seq x y z
N MET A 1 -39.38 -28.03 -50.82
CA MET A 1 -39.34 -28.13 -49.35
C MET A 1 -38.12 -28.87 -48.76
N ASN A 2 -37.14 -29.33 -49.56
CA ASN A 2 -36.04 -30.18 -49.03
C ASN A 2 -34.63 -29.52 -48.99
N ILE A 3 -34.42 -28.37 -49.64
CA ILE A 3 -33.09 -27.72 -49.67
C ILE A 3 -32.83 -26.88 -48.41
N LEU A 4 -33.86 -26.25 -47.84
CA LEU A 4 -33.72 -25.41 -46.64
C LEU A 4 -33.39 -26.22 -45.37
N ARG A 5 -33.85 -27.48 -45.29
CA ARG A 5 -33.53 -28.39 -44.17
C ARG A 5 -32.09 -28.90 -44.23
N ILE A 6 -31.54 -29.09 -45.44
CA ILE A 6 -30.15 -29.54 -45.62
C ILE A 6 -29.18 -28.42 -45.25
N LEU A 7 -29.45 -27.17 -45.64
CA LEU A 7 -28.61 -26.02 -45.21
C LEU A 7 -28.58 -25.84 -43.69
N CYS A 8 -29.72 -26.07 -43.02
CA CYS A 8 -29.80 -25.93 -41.56
C CYS A 8 -28.99 -27.02 -40.83
N LEU A 9 -29.01 -28.25 -41.32
CA LEU A 9 -28.21 -29.37 -40.79
C LEU A 9 -26.71 -29.17 -41.03
N VAL A 10 -26.30 -28.64 -42.18
CA VAL A 10 -24.89 -28.36 -42.49
C VAL A 10 -24.36 -27.22 -41.61
N SER A 11 -25.16 -26.18 -41.36
CA SER A 11 -24.80 -25.09 -40.42
C SER A 11 -24.65 -25.60 -38.98
N PHE A 12 -25.52 -26.52 -38.55
CA PHE A 12 -25.45 -27.11 -37.22
C PHE A 12 -24.23 -28.05 -37.05
N LEU A 13 -23.85 -28.77 -38.09
CA LEU A 13 -22.66 -29.63 -38.09
C LEU A 13 -21.36 -28.80 -38.12
N PHE A 14 -21.30 -27.69 -38.85
CA PHE A 14 -20.12 -26.80 -38.83
C PHE A 14 -19.93 -26.10 -37.48
N ASN A 15 -21.01 -25.71 -36.81
CA ASN A 15 -20.92 -25.12 -35.46
C ASN A 15 -20.53 -26.14 -34.38
N THR A 16 -20.84 -27.43 -34.54
CA THR A 16 -20.44 -28.46 -33.58
C THR A 16 -18.99 -28.92 -33.77
N LEU A 17 -18.47 -28.88 -35.00
CA LEU A 17 -17.06 -29.17 -35.31
C LEU A 17 -16.09 -28.04 -34.88
N SER A 18 -16.51 -26.78 -34.91
CA SER A 18 -15.74 -25.66 -34.35
C SER A 18 -15.75 -25.64 -32.81
N TYR A 19 -16.86 -26.04 -32.18
CA TYR A 19 -16.92 -26.18 -30.72
C TYR A 19 -16.07 -27.35 -30.18
N THR A 20 -16.03 -28.48 -30.90
CA THR A 20 -15.24 -29.64 -30.47
C THR A 20 -13.72 -29.44 -30.60
N SER A 21 -13.27 -28.55 -31.51
CA SER A 21 -11.86 -28.17 -31.63
C SER A 21 -11.43 -27.14 -30.58
N ILE A 22 -12.32 -26.25 -30.13
CA ILE A 22 -12.09 -25.34 -28.98
C ILE A 22 -11.94 -26.12 -27.65
N ILE A 23 -12.62 -27.25 -27.51
CA ILE A 23 -12.53 -28.09 -26.30
C ILE A 23 -11.19 -28.85 -26.23
N ARG A 24 -10.48 -29.05 -27.35
CA ARG A 24 -9.23 -29.83 -27.37
C ARG A 24 -8.02 -29.06 -26.81
N ASN A 25 -8.04 -27.73 -26.84
CA ASN A 25 -7.00 -26.86 -26.26
C ASN A 25 -7.24 -26.41 -24.82
N LYS A 26 -8.36 -26.81 -24.18
CA LYS A 26 -8.60 -26.59 -22.74
C LYS A 26 -7.88 -27.58 -21.81
N LYS A 27 -6.98 -28.41 -22.34
CA LYS A 27 -6.28 -29.45 -21.56
C LYS A 27 -5.00 -28.99 -20.85
N HIS A 28 -4.58 -27.73 -21.01
CA HIS A 28 -3.33 -27.25 -20.39
C HIS A 28 -3.46 -26.51 -19.05
N CYS A 29 -4.67 -26.31 -18.49
CA CYS A 29 -4.86 -25.70 -17.16
C CYS A 29 -5.75 -26.51 -16.19
N VAL A 30 -5.96 -27.81 -16.40
CA VAL A 30 -6.81 -28.65 -15.51
C VAL A 30 -6.00 -29.34 -14.39
N LEU A 31 -4.73 -28.98 -14.22
CA LEU A 31 -3.89 -29.49 -13.13
C LEU A 31 -3.64 -28.42 -12.07
N HIS A 32 -4.70 -27.97 -11.37
CA HIS A 32 -4.66 -27.61 -9.94
C HIS A 32 -6.05 -27.39 -9.30
N MET A 33 -7.07 -28.18 -9.66
CA MET A 33 -8.24 -28.36 -8.77
C MET A 33 -7.99 -29.51 -7.79
N LYS A 34 -6.94 -29.40 -6.97
CA LYS A 34 -6.92 -30.13 -5.69
C LYS A 34 -7.70 -29.30 -4.68
N LYS A 35 -8.96 -29.67 -4.46
CA LYS A 35 -9.69 -29.29 -3.24
C LYS A 35 -8.91 -29.82 -2.02
N THR A 36 -8.03 -29.00 -1.43
CA THR A 36 -7.61 -29.13 -0.02
C THR A 36 -7.11 -27.79 0.53
N LYS A 37 -8.05 -26.95 0.99
CA LYS A 37 -8.06 -26.25 2.30
C LYS A 37 -8.98 -25.02 2.22
N THR A 38 -10.21 -25.17 2.71
CA THR A 38 -10.86 -24.03 3.41
C THR A 38 -9.97 -23.64 4.61
N SER A 39 -9.84 -22.34 4.85
CA SER A 39 -8.99 -21.67 5.86
C SER A 39 -7.50 -21.48 5.49
N LYS A 40 -7.17 -20.33 4.89
CA LYS A 40 -5.90 -19.60 5.15
C LYS A 40 -5.73 -18.29 4.38
N SER A 41 -6.53 -17.97 3.36
CA SER A 41 -6.47 -16.62 2.78
C SER A 41 -7.05 -15.61 3.78
N PRO A 42 -6.27 -14.68 4.33
CA PRO A 42 -6.81 -13.65 5.19
C PRO A 42 -7.72 -12.77 4.33
N LEU A 43 -9.02 -12.86 4.56
CA LEU A 43 -9.94 -11.89 3.99
C LEU A 43 -9.76 -10.60 4.79
N TYR A 44 -8.85 -9.75 4.33
CA TYR A 44 -8.75 -8.37 4.79
C TYR A 44 -10.12 -7.72 4.68
N LYS A 45 -10.62 -7.21 5.79
CA LYS A 45 -11.88 -6.47 5.84
C LYS A 45 -11.57 -4.99 5.99
N PRO A 46 -12.35 -4.12 5.33
CA PRO A 46 -12.27 -2.69 5.60
C PRO A 46 -12.60 -2.44 7.07
N LYS A 47 -11.88 -1.49 7.68
CA LYS A 47 -12.04 -1.11 9.08
C LYS A 47 -12.68 0.27 9.25
N ASN A 48 -12.68 1.08 8.20
CA ASN A 48 -13.31 2.40 8.16
C ASN A 48 -14.10 2.58 6.85
N ILE A 49 -14.90 3.65 6.82
CA ILE A 49 -15.83 3.94 5.71
C ILE A 49 -15.10 4.17 4.38
N ASN A 50 -13.93 4.82 4.39
CA ASN A 50 -13.18 5.07 3.16
C ASN A 50 -12.57 3.78 2.60
N GLN A 51 -12.13 2.85 3.46
CA GLN A 51 -11.70 1.53 3.04
C GLN A 51 -12.88 0.72 2.49
N ASP A 52 -14.05 0.82 3.10
CA ASP A 52 -15.26 0.13 2.64
C ASP A 52 -15.69 0.64 1.26
N ASN A 53 -15.71 1.97 1.07
CA ASN A 53 -15.95 2.60 -0.23
C ASN A 53 -14.90 2.18 -1.27
N TYR A 54 -13.63 2.12 -0.90
CA TYR A 54 -12.58 1.66 -1.79
C TYR A 54 -12.78 0.20 -2.24
N VAL A 55 -13.09 -0.69 -1.30
CA VAL A 55 -13.38 -2.10 -1.59
C VAL A 55 -14.66 -2.26 -2.40
N SER A 56 -15.68 -1.42 -2.19
CA SER A 56 -16.92 -1.47 -2.97
C SER A 56 -16.67 -1.09 -4.43
N TYR A 57 -15.87 -0.05 -4.70
CA TYR A 57 -15.43 0.29 -6.07
C TYR A 57 -14.55 -0.79 -6.70
N LEU A 58 -13.64 -1.40 -5.93
CA LEU A 58 -12.85 -2.55 -6.41
C LEU A 58 -13.74 -3.72 -6.85
N ASN A 59 -14.85 -3.95 -6.17
CA ASN A 59 -15.81 -5.01 -6.47
C ASN A 59 -16.85 -4.63 -7.54
N ASN A 60 -16.89 -3.38 -7.99
CA ASN A 60 -17.81 -2.92 -9.01
C ASN A 60 -17.22 -3.14 -10.42
N ASP A 61 -17.84 -4.02 -11.20
CA ASP A 61 -17.38 -4.36 -12.56
C ASP A 61 -17.45 -3.20 -13.56
N ASN A 62 -18.25 -2.17 -13.30
CA ASN A 62 -18.29 -0.96 -14.12
C ASN A 62 -17.04 -0.09 -13.92
N THR A 63 -16.45 -0.12 -12.72
CA THR A 63 -15.23 0.63 -12.40
C THR A 63 -14.04 0.07 -13.17
N LYS A 64 -13.60 0.81 -14.19
CA LYS A 64 -12.44 0.45 -15.03
C LYS A 64 -11.15 1.09 -14.53
N ILE A 65 -11.24 2.31 -14.01
CA ILE A 65 -10.11 3.01 -13.41
C ILE A 65 -10.50 3.41 -11.99
N LEU A 66 -9.68 3.01 -11.01
CA LEU A 66 -9.86 3.42 -9.62
C LEU A 66 -8.60 4.11 -9.13
N ILE A 67 -8.75 5.38 -8.74
CA ILE A 67 -7.67 6.20 -8.22
C ILE A 67 -7.78 6.22 -6.70
N SER A 68 -6.70 5.88 -6.01
CA SER A 68 -6.62 5.92 -4.56
C SER A 68 -5.42 6.74 -4.11
N THR A 69 -5.70 7.83 -3.41
CA THR A 69 -4.67 8.73 -2.87
C THR A 69 -4.71 8.73 -1.35
N GLY A 70 -3.59 9.03 -0.71
CA GLY A 70 -3.50 9.27 0.73
C GLY A 70 -2.31 8.56 1.37
N PRO A 71 -2.19 8.58 2.71
CA PRO A 71 -0.98 8.16 3.38
C PRO A 71 -0.71 6.64 3.34
N ALA A 72 0.53 6.27 3.64
CA ALA A 72 0.90 4.88 3.86
C ALA A 72 0.11 4.27 5.03
N GLY A 73 -0.32 3.01 4.90
CA GLY A 73 -1.07 2.29 5.95
C GLY A 73 -2.59 2.36 5.84
N CYS A 74 -3.15 3.00 4.81
CA CYS A 74 -4.60 2.99 4.54
C CYS A 74 -5.09 1.72 3.81
N GLY A 75 -4.19 0.83 3.38
CA GLY A 75 -4.53 -0.43 2.72
C GLY A 75 -4.75 -0.34 1.20
N LYS A 76 -4.38 0.78 0.56
CA LYS A 76 -4.54 1.01 -0.90
C LYS A 76 -4.03 -0.16 -1.74
N THR A 77 -2.73 -0.44 -1.66
CA THR A 77 -2.08 -1.52 -2.41
C THR A 77 -2.55 -2.90 -1.94
N LEU A 78 -2.85 -3.06 -0.65
CA LEU A 78 -3.29 -4.33 -0.06
C LEU A 78 -4.62 -4.81 -0.65
N PHE A 79 -5.67 -3.98 -0.60
CA PHE A 79 -6.98 -4.34 -1.11
C PHE A 79 -6.97 -4.49 -2.64
N ALA A 80 -6.18 -3.67 -3.35
CA ALA A 80 -5.98 -3.82 -4.79
C ALA A 80 -5.37 -5.19 -5.15
N CYS A 81 -4.30 -5.59 -4.46
CA CYS A 81 -3.65 -6.89 -4.66
C CYS A 81 -4.61 -8.04 -4.31
N GLN A 82 -5.31 -7.96 -3.18
CA GLN A 82 -6.30 -8.95 -2.79
C GLN A 82 -7.37 -9.13 -3.88
N LYS A 83 -7.95 -8.04 -4.38
CA LYS A 83 -8.95 -8.10 -5.45
C LYS A 83 -8.38 -8.71 -6.73
N ALA A 84 -7.17 -8.30 -7.14
CA ALA A 84 -6.51 -8.86 -8.32
C ALA A 84 -6.31 -10.38 -8.21
N VAL A 85 -5.91 -10.88 -7.03
CA VAL A 85 -5.78 -12.32 -6.77
C VAL A 85 -7.13 -13.02 -6.85
N LEU A 86 -8.18 -12.47 -6.25
CA LEU A 86 -9.51 -13.06 -6.30
C LEU A 86 -10.06 -13.12 -7.73
N ASP A 87 -9.82 -12.08 -8.52
CA ASP A 87 -10.18 -12.03 -9.94
C ASP A 87 -9.40 -13.09 -10.76
N LEU A 88 -8.11 -13.26 -10.48
CA LEU A 88 -7.29 -14.29 -11.14
C LEU A 88 -7.74 -15.71 -10.74
N LEU A 89 -7.98 -15.97 -9.45
CA LEU A 89 -8.46 -17.25 -8.93
C LEU A 89 -9.84 -17.63 -9.49
N SER A 90 -10.72 -16.64 -9.69
CA SER A 90 -12.03 -16.85 -10.30
C SER A 90 -12.00 -16.93 -11.83
N SER A 91 -10.81 -16.77 -12.44
CA SER A 91 -10.64 -16.71 -13.90
C SER A 91 -11.42 -15.59 -14.59
N SER A 92 -11.74 -14.50 -13.86
CA SER A 92 -12.36 -13.30 -14.45
C SER A 92 -11.35 -12.48 -15.26
N ILE A 93 -10.08 -12.58 -14.88
CA ILE A 93 -8.90 -12.08 -15.59
C ILE A 93 -7.91 -13.21 -15.83
N ASN A 94 -6.98 -13.00 -16.77
CA ASN A 94 -5.92 -13.95 -17.08
C ASN A 94 -4.55 -13.50 -16.55
N LYS A 95 -4.40 -12.22 -16.21
CA LYS A 95 -3.10 -11.63 -15.88
C LYS A 95 -3.22 -10.54 -14.83
N ILE A 96 -2.27 -10.49 -13.91
CA ILE A 96 -2.03 -9.36 -13.01
C ILE A 96 -0.74 -8.67 -13.45
N VAL A 97 -0.78 -7.35 -13.61
CA VAL A 97 0.41 -6.53 -13.92
C VAL A 97 0.59 -5.52 -12.80
N ILE A 98 1.76 -5.53 -12.16
CA ILE A 98 2.14 -4.51 -11.19
C ILE A 98 3.25 -3.64 -11.76
N THR A 99 3.05 -2.34 -11.68
CA THR A 99 4.00 -1.36 -12.19
C THR A 99 4.24 -0.24 -11.21
N ARG A 100 5.47 0.26 -11.19
CA ARG A 100 5.90 1.41 -10.39
C ARG A 100 6.81 2.32 -11.23
N PRO A 101 6.70 3.66 -11.13
CA PRO A 101 7.68 4.57 -11.71
C PRO A 101 9.06 4.35 -11.08
N ILE A 102 10.12 4.39 -11.89
CA ILE A 102 11.49 4.42 -11.35
C ILE A 102 11.75 5.86 -10.92
N VAL A 103 12.00 6.05 -9.62
CA VAL A 103 12.54 7.30 -9.08
C VAL A 103 14.06 7.20 -9.17
N THR A 104 14.67 8.11 -9.89
CA THR A 104 16.12 8.32 -9.82
C THR A 104 16.37 9.05 -8.50
N VAL A 105 16.66 8.31 -7.44
CA VAL A 105 17.39 8.89 -6.30
C VAL A 105 18.78 9.26 -6.82
N ASP A 106 19.38 10.35 -6.36
CA ASP A 106 20.61 10.98 -6.88
C ASP A 106 21.88 10.10 -6.97
N GLU A 107 21.77 8.79 -6.77
CA GLU A 107 22.76 7.80 -7.18
C GLU A 107 22.21 7.09 -8.43
N GLU A 108 22.93 7.19 -9.56
CA GLU A 108 22.73 6.30 -10.70
C GLU A 108 22.44 4.91 -10.15
N LEU A 109 21.24 4.39 -10.39
CA LEU A 109 20.80 3.10 -9.90
C LEU A 109 21.85 2.10 -10.37
N GLY A 110 22.80 1.82 -9.48
CA GLY A 110 24.09 1.28 -9.85
C GLY A 110 23.84 0.03 -10.66
N PHE A 111 24.63 -0.19 -11.70
CA PHE A 111 24.54 -1.39 -12.51
C PHE A 111 24.82 -2.61 -11.64
N LEU A 112 23.80 -3.10 -10.91
CA LEU A 112 23.86 -4.39 -10.24
C LEU A 112 23.90 -5.43 -11.37
N PRO A 113 24.98 -6.18 -11.59
CA PRO A 113 24.94 -7.23 -12.61
C PRO A 113 23.89 -8.28 -12.20
N GLY A 114 22.86 -8.51 -13.04
CA GLY A 114 21.79 -9.48 -12.73
C GLY A 114 20.51 -9.29 -13.54
N ASN A 115 19.61 -10.29 -13.46
CA ASN A 115 18.25 -10.24 -14.02
C ASN A 115 17.51 -9.01 -13.44
N ILE A 116 16.77 -8.27 -14.28
CA ILE A 116 15.96 -7.08 -13.90
C ILE A 116 15.15 -7.31 -12.63
N ILE A 117 14.64 -8.52 -12.43
CA ILE A 117 13.88 -8.92 -11.23
C ILE A 117 14.72 -8.75 -9.95
N LYS A 118 15.99 -9.14 -9.94
CA LYS A 118 16.89 -8.99 -8.77
C LYS A 118 17.23 -7.52 -8.46
N LYS A 119 17.06 -6.61 -9.42
CA LYS A 119 17.24 -5.15 -9.20
C LYS A 119 15.98 -4.51 -8.62
N MET A 120 14.83 -5.14 -8.83
CA MET A 120 13.53 -4.66 -8.34
C MET A 120 13.15 -5.26 -6.98
N ASP A 121 13.98 -6.16 -6.47
CA ASP A 121 13.78 -6.93 -5.24
C ASP A 121 13.37 -6.09 -4.02
N PRO A 122 13.92 -4.88 -3.75
CA PRO A 122 13.60 -4.15 -2.52
C PRO A 122 12.15 -3.65 -2.44
N TRP A 123 11.60 -3.11 -3.53
CA TRP A 123 10.25 -2.51 -3.52
C TRP A 123 9.15 -3.50 -3.91
N THR A 124 9.52 -4.63 -4.52
CA THR A 124 8.56 -5.68 -4.92
C THR A 124 8.23 -6.64 -3.80
N LYS A 125 9.12 -6.76 -2.80
CA LYS A 125 8.96 -7.68 -1.67
C LYS A 125 7.62 -7.54 -0.91
N PRO A 126 7.14 -6.33 -0.55
CA PRO A 126 5.84 -6.19 0.11
C PRO A 126 4.66 -6.73 -0.71
N LEU A 127 4.74 -6.67 -2.04
CA LEU A 127 3.72 -7.20 -2.94
C LEU A 127 3.75 -8.74 -2.97
N PHE A 128 4.96 -9.31 -3.01
CA PHE A 128 5.15 -10.75 -2.92
C PHE A 128 4.65 -11.33 -1.61
N ASP A 129 4.87 -10.63 -0.49
CA ASP A 129 4.38 -11.04 0.82
C ASP A 129 2.84 -11.20 0.82
N ILE A 130 2.12 -10.29 0.15
CA ILE A 130 0.66 -10.41 -0.01
C ILE A 130 0.30 -11.62 -0.86
N PHE A 131 0.97 -11.84 -2.00
CA PHE A 131 0.67 -12.98 -2.86
C PHE A 131 0.97 -14.34 -2.20
N LEU A 132 1.99 -14.40 -1.34
CA LEU A 132 2.36 -15.61 -0.60
C LEU A 132 1.31 -16.03 0.45
N GLU A 133 0.35 -15.18 0.77
CA GLU A 133 -0.80 -15.54 1.61
C GLU A 133 -1.86 -16.36 0.85
N TYR A 134 -1.84 -16.30 -0.49
CA TYR A 134 -2.80 -16.98 -1.37
C TYR A 134 -2.16 -18.13 -2.16
N TYR A 135 -0.89 -17.99 -2.53
CA TYR A 135 -0.13 -18.96 -3.31
C TYR A 135 1.07 -19.47 -2.52
N SER A 136 1.40 -20.74 -2.67
CA SER A 136 2.71 -21.23 -2.24
C SER A 136 3.81 -20.57 -3.08
N LYS A 137 5.02 -20.47 -2.52
CA LYS A 137 6.18 -19.92 -3.23
C LYS A 137 6.41 -20.58 -4.60
N SER A 138 6.28 -21.90 -4.68
CA SER A 138 6.44 -22.65 -5.93
C SER A 138 5.35 -22.33 -6.97
N GLU A 139 4.12 -22.09 -6.54
CA GLU A 139 3.04 -21.67 -7.45
C GLU A 139 3.32 -20.25 -7.96
N LEU A 140 3.69 -19.33 -7.07
CA LEU A 140 4.01 -17.96 -7.44
C LEU A 140 5.19 -17.87 -8.41
N ASP A 141 6.25 -18.64 -8.18
CA ASP A 141 7.41 -18.74 -9.08
C ASP A 141 6.99 -19.24 -10.49
N LEU A 142 6.05 -20.18 -10.56
CA LEU A 142 5.50 -20.68 -11.82
C LEU A 142 4.64 -19.61 -12.52
N MET A 143 3.78 -18.91 -11.77
CA MET A 143 2.92 -17.86 -12.29
C MET A 143 3.73 -16.68 -12.85
N LEU A 144 4.82 -16.30 -12.18
CA LEU A 144 5.77 -15.29 -12.68
C LEU A 144 6.44 -15.76 -13.97
N LYS A 145 6.88 -17.03 -14.02
CA LYS A 145 7.51 -17.61 -15.21
C LYS A 145 6.55 -17.69 -16.40
N ASN A 146 5.28 -17.96 -16.15
CA ASN A 146 4.22 -18.02 -17.16
C ASN A 146 3.65 -16.64 -17.52
N GLU A 147 4.14 -15.57 -16.88
CA GLU A 147 3.64 -14.20 -17.02
C GLU A 147 2.15 -14.03 -16.66
N GLU A 148 1.60 -14.90 -15.81
CA GLU A 148 0.26 -14.73 -15.21
C GLU A 148 0.29 -13.60 -14.18
N ILE A 149 1.40 -13.46 -13.47
CA ILE A 149 1.72 -12.31 -12.63
C ILE A 149 2.97 -11.68 -13.22
N GLU A 150 2.92 -10.40 -13.52
CA GLU A 150 4.02 -9.63 -14.09
C GLU A 150 4.32 -8.43 -13.20
N ILE A 151 5.58 -8.26 -12.82
CA ILE A 151 6.03 -7.08 -12.08
C ILE A 151 7.14 -6.42 -12.88
N CYS A 152 6.87 -5.21 -13.36
CA CYS A 152 7.81 -4.51 -14.23
C CYS A 152 7.75 -2.98 -14.06
N PRO A 153 8.82 -2.25 -14.41
CA PRO A 153 8.81 -0.80 -14.32
C PRO A 153 7.82 -0.16 -15.29
N LEU A 154 7.35 1.04 -14.95
CA LEU A 154 6.40 1.79 -15.78
C LEU A 154 6.87 2.01 -17.23
N ALA A 155 8.18 2.11 -17.46
CA ALA A 155 8.73 2.26 -18.81
C ALA A 155 8.40 1.08 -19.75
N PHE A 156 8.19 -0.13 -19.21
CA PHE A 156 7.89 -1.34 -19.97
C PHE A 156 6.43 -1.42 -20.45
N MET A 157 5.60 -0.48 -20.04
CA MET A 157 4.19 -0.40 -20.46
C MET A 157 4.03 0.16 -21.88
N ARG A 158 5.06 0.84 -22.41
CA ARG A 158 5.00 1.51 -23.70
C ARG A 158 4.75 0.52 -24.84
N GLY A 159 3.80 0.84 -25.71
CA GLY A 159 3.48 0.04 -26.90
C GLY A 159 2.69 -1.25 -26.63
N ARG A 160 2.26 -1.48 -25.39
CA ARG A 160 1.43 -2.64 -25.01
C ARG A 160 -0.05 -2.28 -25.07
N THR A 161 -0.91 -3.29 -25.09
CA THR A 161 -2.34 -3.15 -24.82
C THR A 161 -2.74 -4.30 -23.91
N PHE A 162 -3.34 -3.99 -22.76
CA PHE A 162 -3.69 -4.99 -21.76
C PHE A 162 -5.14 -5.42 -21.93
N LYS A 163 -5.38 -6.72 -22.10
CA LYS A 163 -6.72 -7.32 -22.20
C LYS A 163 -6.86 -8.40 -21.14
N ASN A 164 -8.05 -8.56 -20.55
CA ASN A 164 -8.28 -9.52 -19.46
C ASN A 164 -7.24 -9.38 -18.34
N THR A 165 -6.84 -8.16 -18.01
CA THR A 165 -5.72 -7.87 -17.11
C THR A 165 -6.14 -6.95 -15.98
N PHE A 166 -5.70 -7.25 -14.76
CA PHE A 166 -5.79 -6.33 -13.63
C PHE A 166 -4.43 -5.66 -13.44
N ILE A 167 -4.40 -4.34 -13.61
CA ILE A 167 -3.18 -3.53 -13.53
C ILE A 167 -3.19 -2.77 -12.22
N ILE A 168 -2.13 -2.90 -11.43
CA ILE A 168 -1.88 -2.12 -10.22
C ILE A 168 -0.70 -1.21 -10.50
N ALA A 169 -0.95 0.10 -10.52
CA ALA A 169 0.05 1.12 -10.74
C ALA A 169 0.32 1.82 -9.42
N ASP A 170 1.42 1.44 -8.76
CA ASP A 170 1.74 1.89 -7.42
C ASP A 170 2.72 3.06 -7.41
N GLU A 171 2.61 3.88 -6.36
CA GLU A 171 3.45 5.06 -6.11
C GLU A 171 3.48 6.03 -7.30
N MET A 172 2.31 6.25 -7.89
CA MET A 172 2.16 6.98 -9.14
C MET A 172 2.32 8.49 -9.01
N GLN A 173 2.44 9.04 -7.79
CA GLN A 173 2.89 10.42 -7.58
C GLN A 173 4.28 10.66 -8.20
N ASN A 174 5.08 9.61 -8.34
CA ASN A 174 6.41 9.65 -8.95
C ASN A 174 6.41 9.51 -10.48
N SER A 175 5.25 9.33 -11.10
CA SER A 175 5.14 9.33 -12.57
C SER A 175 5.14 10.75 -13.12
N SER A 176 5.58 10.96 -14.36
CA SER A 176 5.29 12.22 -15.07
C SER A 176 3.90 12.19 -15.71
N PRO A 177 3.28 13.34 -16.03
CA PRO A 177 2.01 13.40 -16.76
C PRO A 177 2.00 12.56 -18.04
N ASN A 178 3.12 12.56 -18.77
CA ASN A 178 3.27 11.75 -19.98
C ASN A 178 3.29 10.24 -19.69
N GLN A 179 3.93 9.82 -18.60
CA GLN A 179 3.94 8.42 -18.17
C GLN A 179 2.56 7.96 -17.68
N MET A 180 1.85 8.81 -16.93
CA MET A 180 0.48 8.55 -16.48
C MET A 180 -0.46 8.36 -17.68
N LYS A 181 -0.48 9.32 -18.62
CA LYS A 181 -1.27 9.23 -19.86
C LYS A 181 -0.88 8.01 -20.69
N MET A 182 0.42 7.71 -20.79
CA MET A 182 0.92 6.55 -21.52
C MET A 182 0.32 5.27 -20.96
N LEU A 183 0.33 5.08 -19.63
CA LEU A 183 -0.23 3.89 -18.97
C LEU A 183 -1.75 3.78 -19.13
N ILE A 184 -2.49 4.84 -18.81
CA ILE A 184 -3.97 4.83 -18.83
C ILE A 184 -4.48 4.45 -20.23
N THR A 185 -3.84 4.97 -21.28
CA THR A 185 -4.20 4.67 -22.68
C THR A 185 -3.86 3.25 -23.14
N ARG A 186 -3.25 2.40 -22.28
CA ARG A 186 -3.01 0.98 -22.56
C ARG A 186 -4.12 0.06 -22.07
N LEU A 187 -5.10 0.59 -21.33
CA LEU A 187 -6.20 -0.19 -20.80
C LEU A 187 -7.09 -0.69 -21.94
N GLY A 188 -7.21 -2.01 -22.08
CA GLY A 188 -8.06 -2.65 -23.09
C GLY A 188 -9.29 -3.34 -22.49
N GLU A 189 -9.91 -4.18 -23.29
CA GLU A 189 -11.16 -4.87 -22.93
C GLU A 189 -10.99 -5.79 -21.72
N ASN A 190 -12.07 -5.88 -20.92
CA ASN A 190 -12.13 -6.68 -19.70
C ASN A 190 -10.91 -6.49 -18.78
N SER A 191 -10.41 -5.26 -18.70
CA SER A 191 -9.26 -4.91 -17.88
C SER A 191 -9.63 -3.81 -16.91
N ARG A 192 -8.93 -3.79 -15.78
CA ARG A 192 -9.07 -2.77 -14.73
C ARG A 192 -7.71 -2.21 -14.40
N LEU A 193 -7.65 -0.90 -14.13
CA LEU A 193 -6.46 -0.20 -13.69
C LEU A 193 -6.73 0.43 -12.32
N VAL A 194 -5.96 0.04 -11.31
CA VAL A 194 -5.96 0.66 -10.00
C VAL A 194 -4.69 1.47 -9.86
N ILE A 195 -4.85 2.77 -9.59
CA ILE A 195 -3.77 3.73 -9.45
C ILE A 195 -3.67 4.10 -7.96
N THR A 196 -2.54 3.83 -7.35
CA THR A 196 -2.27 4.15 -5.94
C THR A 196 -1.12 5.15 -5.82
N GLY A 197 -1.20 6.02 -4.82
CA GLY A 197 -0.12 6.95 -4.51
C GLY A 197 -0.42 7.84 -3.31
N ASP A 198 0.56 8.66 -2.95
CA ASP A 198 0.44 9.68 -1.90
C ASP A 198 0.92 11.03 -2.46
N LEU A 199 0.02 12.01 -2.55
CA LEU A 199 0.32 13.33 -3.12
C LEU A 199 1.28 14.13 -2.22
N GLU A 200 1.32 13.84 -0.91
CA GLU A 200 2.22 14.52 0.03
C GLU A 200 3.64 13.93 0.02
N GLN A 201 3.84 12.75 -0.57
CA GLN A 201 5.13 12.04 -0.65
C GLN A 201 5.67 12.00 -2.09
N THR A 202 5.73 13.17 -2.74
CA THR A 202 6.38 13.27 -4.06
C THR A 202 7.90 13.25 -3.91
N ASP A 203 8.55 12.26 -4.51
CA ASP A 203 10.01 12.22 -4.62
C ASP A 203 10.52 13.12 -5.78
N ARG A 204 9.59 13.68 -6.59
CA ARG A 204 9.89 14.55 -7.73
C ARG A 204 9.55 16.00 -7.39
N GLU A 205 10.48 16.90 -7.69
CA GLU A 205 10.33 18.33 -7.36
C GLU A 205 9.29 19.07 -8.22
N LYS A 206 8.99 18.61 -9.47
CA LYS A 206 8.22 19.42 -10.44
C LYS A 206 7.24 18.69 -11.37
N GLU A 207 7.17 17.36 -11.36
CA GLU A 207 6.28 16.63 -12.28
C GLU A 207 5.60 15.45 -11.59
N ASN A 208 4.39 15.69 -11.06
CA ASN A 208 3.52 14.67 -10.47
C ASN A 208 2.37 14.34 -11.44
N GLY A 209 2.48 13.19 -12.10
CA GLY A 209 1.50 12.70 -13.07
C GLY A 209 0.17 12.28 -12.45
N LEU A 210 0.17 11.91 -11.17
CA LEU A 210 -1.06 11.58 -10.43
C LEU A 210 -1.87 12.84 -10.11
N GLU A 211 -1.21 13.88 -9.60
CA GLU A 211 -1.83 15.18 -9.34
C GLU A 211 -2.38 15.81 -10.62
N ASP A 212 -1.58 15.80 -11.70
CA ASP A 212 -1.99 16.30 -13.00
C ASP A 212 -3.25 15.61 -13.53
N PHE A 213 -3.32 14.27 -13.42
CA PHE A 213 -4.48 13.52 -13.87
C PHE A 213 -5.72 13.78 -13.01
N ILE A 214 -5.57 13.89 -11.69
CA ILE A 214 -6.66 14.23 -10.78
C ILE A 214 -7.20 15.63 -11.09
N SER A 215 -6.33 16.61 -11.27
CA SER A 215 -6.74 17.98 -11.64
C SER A 215 -7.50 18.01 -12.96
N LYS A 216 -7.04 17.27 -13.97
CA LYS A 216 -7.75 17.14 -15.25
C LYS A 216 -9.10 16.45 -15.09
N LEU A 217 -9.19 15.40 -14.29
CA LEU A 217 -10.43 14.69 -14.02
C LEU A 217 -11.44 15.60 -13.31
N ASP A 218 -11.02 16.36 -12.29
CA ASP A 218 -11.90 17.27 -11.55
C ASP A 218 -12.44 18.41 -12.43
N ASN A 219 -11.68 18.85 -13.44
CA ASN A 219 -12.11 19.85 -14.41
C ASN A 219 -12.95 19.27 -15.56
N PHE A 220 -12.83 17.97 -15.80
CA PHE A 220 -13.55 17.26 -16.84
C PHE A 220 -14.84 16.74 -16.22
N ASN A 221 -15.94 17.47 -16.41
CA ASN A 221 -17.28 17.06 -15.96
C ASN A 221 -17.70 15.75 -16.65
N ASP A 222 -17.27 14.63 -16.10
CA ASP A 222 -17.61 13.30 -16.55
C ASP A 222 -18.77 12.75 -15.72
N SER A 223 -19.82 12.33 -16.41
CA SER A 223 -20.96 11.64 -15.82
C SER A 223 -20.83 10.12 -15.91
N SER A 224 -19.69 9.58 -16.36
CA SER A 224 -19.48 8.16 -16.53
C SER A 224 -19.08 7.45 -15.23
N ASP A 225 -19.69 6.29 -14.95
CA ASP A 225 -19.36 5.41 -13.81
C ASP A 225 -18.09 4.56 -14.06
N LEU A 226 -17.21 5.00 -14.97
CA LEU A 226 -16.02 4.22 -15.37
C LEU A 226 -14.80 4.52 -14.52
N ILE A 227 -14.69 5.76 -14.01
CA ILE A 227 -13.55 6.27 -13.26
C ILE A 227 -14.02 6.73 -11.90
N HIS A 228 -13.46 6.15 -10.83
CA HIS A 228 -13.74 6.59 -9.46
C HIS A 228 -12.45 6.98 -8.74
N ARG A 229 -12.61 7.84 -7.73
CA ARG A 229 -11.52 8.31 -6.88
C ARG A 229 -11.88 8.15 -5.41
N ILE A 230 -10.94 7.64 -4.62
CA ILE A 230 -10.96 7.67 -3.17
C ILE A 230 -9.75 8.48 -2.69
N HIS A 231 -10.00 9.39 -1.76
CA HIS A 231 -8.96 10.10 -1.03
C HIS A 231 -8.99 9.64 0.43
N PHE A 232 -7.91 9.02 0.88
CA PHE A 232 -7.70 8.58 2.24
C PHE A 232 -7.02 9.67 3.04
N HIS A 233 -7.48 9.86 4.28
CA HIS A 233 -6.90 10.79 5.24
C HIS A 233 -6.03 10.05 6.27
N SER A 234 -5.27 10.81 7.07
CA SER A 234 -4.48 10.25 8.18
C SER A 234 -5.31 9.48 9.20
N THR A 235 -6.60 9.84 9.37
CA THR A 235 -7.57 9.12 10.20
C THR A 235 -7.90 7.73 9.69
N ASP A 236 -7.66 7.45 8.40
CA ASP A 236 -7.94 6.15 7.78
C ASP A 236 -6.76 5.18 7.88
N ILE A 237 -5.68 5.58 8.54
CA ILE A 237 -4.49 4.75 8.77
C ILE A 237 -4.81 3.69 9.83
N GLU A 238 -4.83 2.44 9.39
CA GLU A 238 -5.17 1.32 10.25
C GLU A 238 -3.97 0.43 10.53
N ARG A 239 -3.12 0.90 11.45
CA ARG A 239 -1.98 0.16 11.99
C ARG A 239 -2.31 -0.46 13.36
N SER A 240 -1.48 -1.40 13.80
CA SER A 240 -1.60 -1.95 15.15
C SER A 240 -1.47 -0.85 16.21
N GLU A 241 -2.12 -1.04 17.37
CA GLU A 241 -2.05 -0.06 18.47
C GLU A 241 -0.62 0.27 18.88
N VAL A 242 0.27 -0.72 18.84
CA VAL A 242 1.70 -0.56 19.11
C VAL A 242 2.32 0.42 18.11
N VAL A 243 2.05 0.24 16.81
CA VAL A 243 2.62 1.13 15.78
C VAL A 243 2.00 2.53 15.87
N LYS A 244 0.71 2.66 16.16
CA LYS A 244 0.08 3.97 16.43
C LYS A 244 0.80 4.68 17.59
N LYS A 245 1.02 4.01 18.73
CA LYS A 245 1.78 4.55 19.87
C LYS A 245 3.22 4.94 19.50
N ILE A 246 3.91 4.12 18.70
CA ILE A 246 5.26 4.45 18.24
C ILE A 246 5.26 5.72 17.39
N VAL A 247 4.32 5.82 16.44
CA VAL A 247 4.16 7.03 15.61
C VAL A 247 3.86 8.26 16.48
N ASP A 248 3.01 8.13 17.49
CA ASP A 248 2.71 9.21 18.44
C ASP A 248 3.96 9.65 19.22
N ILE A 249 4.81 8.70 19.65
CA ILE A 249 6.09 8.98 20.31
C ILE A 249 7.02 9.76 19.38
N TYR A 250 7.16 9.36 18.12
CA TYR A 250 8.01 10.08 17.15
C TYR A 250 7.44 11.45 16.76
N ASN A 251 6.12 11.61 16.76
CA ASN A 251 5.44 12.88 16.49
C ASN A 251 5.40 13.79 17.72
N TYR A 252 5.74 13.29 18.91
CA TYR A 252 5.77 14.08 20.13
C TYR A 252 6.85 15.16 20.04
N LYS A 253 6.42 16.38 19.68
CA LYS A 253 7.26 17.57 19.80
C LYS A 253 7.27 17.97 21.28
N LYS A 254 8.41 17.74 21.94
CA LYS A 254 8.66 18.28 23.28
C LYS A 254 8.55 19.81 23.20
N THR A 255 7.45 20.36 23.70
CA THR A 255 7.35 21.79 23.97
C THR A 255 8.37 22.09 25.06
N ASN A 256 9.53 22.61 24.66
CA ASN A 256 10.39 23.34 25.58
C ASN A 256 9.63 24.62 25.93
N ILE A 257 8.70 24.53 26.88
CA ILE A 257 8.23 25.72 27.59
C ILE A 257 9.51 26.29 28.19
N SER A 258 9.96 27.42 27.63
CA SER A 258 11.08 28.14 28.21
C SER A 258 10.63 28.53 29.61
N ILE A 259 11.24 27.92 30.62
CA ILE A 259 10.99 28.25 32.02
C ILE A 259 11.33 29.74 32.27
N TYR A 260 12.08 30.37 31.34
CA TYR A 260 12.45 31.77 31.36
C TYR A 260 11.30 32.74 31.07
N GLU A 261 10.33 32.42 30.20
CA GLU A 261 9.18 33.31 29.95
C GLU A 261 8.16 33.26 31.09
N THR A 262 7.97 32.09 31.70
CA THR A 262 7.12 31.95 32.90
C THR A 262 7.78 32.54 34.14
N ALA A 263 9.10 32.44 34.30
CA ALA A 263 9.81 33.09 35.41
C ALA A 263 9.71 34.63 35.34
N THR A 264 9.81 35.24 34.16
CA THR A 264 9.69 36.69 34.00
C THR A 264 8.26 37.18 34.24
N ALA A 265 7.25 36.41 33.81
CA ALA A 265 5.85 36.68 34.11
C ALA A 265 5.53 36.54 35.60
N ILE A 266 6.04 35.48 36.26
CA ILE A 266 5.87 35.25 37.70
C ILE A 266 6.60 36.33 38.51
N GLN A 267 7.79 36.77 38.09
CA GLN A 267 8.54 37.84 38.77
C GLN A 267 7.84 39.20 38.64
N THR A 268 7.20 39.48 37.49
CA THR A 268 6.39 40.70 37.30
C THR A 268 5.11 40.67 38.14
N ILE A 269 4.49 39.49 38.31
CA ILE A 269 3.31 39.30 39.18
C ILE A 269 3.70 39.42 40.66
N ILE A 270 4.82 38.84 41.08
CA ILE A 270 5.33 38.93 42.46
C ILE A 270 5.67 40.37 42.82
N VAL A 271 6.36 41.13 41.93
CA VAL A 271 6.69 42.54 42.16
C VAL A 271 5.42 43.39 42.31
N ASN A 272 4.39 43.12 41.49
CA ASN A 272 3.12 43.83 41.55
C ASN A 272 2.25 43.43 42.76
N GLN A 273 2.41 42.21 43.29
CA GLN A 273 1.75 41.77 44.52
C GLN A 273 2.47 42.27 45.79
N THR A 274 3.79 42.49 45.77
CA THR A 274 4.52 43.07 46.91
C THR A 274 4.23 44.54 47.19
N LEU A 275 3.47 45.24 46.34
CA LEU A 275 2.97 46.58 46.61
C LEU A 275 1.62 46.59 47.38
N ILE A 276 1.03 45.42 47.62
CA ILE A 276 -0.25 45.30 48.33
C ILE A 276 -0.08 44.23 49.42
N SER A 277 -0.11 44.69 50.67
CA SER A 277 -0.09 43.94 51.93
C SER A 277 1.23 43.23 52.32
N ASN A 278 1.94 43.90 53.23
CA ASN A 278 2.76 43.24 54.24
C ASN A 278 1.86 42.35 55.10
N GLN A 279 2.07 41.03 55.08
CA GLN A 279 1.96 40.14 56.26
C GLN A 279 2.41 38.70 55.93
N ASP A 280 3.29 38.20 56.80
CA ASP A 280 3.64 36.81 57.12
C ASP A 280 4.12 35.85 56.01
N ILE A 281 5.44 35.70 55.96
CA ILE A 281 6.16 34.70 55.16
C ILE A 281 6.39 33.44 56.02
N THR A 282 5.58 32.39 55.84
CA THR A 282 5.96 31.02 56.20
C THR A 282 6.64 30.36 55.00
N LYS A 283 7.95 30.14 55.10
CA LYS A 283 8.73 29.36 54.11
C LYS A 283 8.27 27.90 54.09
N GLN A 284 7.63 27.46 53.01
CA GLN A 284 7.58 26.05 52.65
C GLN A 284 8.45 25.82 51.41
N ASN A 285 9.57 25.13 51.62
CA ASN A 285 10.48 24.70 50.57
C ASN A 285 9.82 23.56 49.77
N TYR A 286 9.42 23.84 48.54
CA TYR A 286 9.12 22.77 47.57
C TYR A 286 10.42 22.41 46.82
N THR A 287 11.09 21.35 47.28
CA THR A 287 12.13 20.67 46.51
C THR A 287 11.48 19.85 45.41
N VAL A 288 11.65 20.26 44.15
CA VAL A 288 11.27 19.47 42.98
C VAL A 288 12.39 18.45 42.73
N ASN A 289 12.17 17.19 43.12
CA ASN A 289 13.04 16.07 42.76
C ASN A 289 12.80 15.71 41.29
N PHE A 290 13.79 15.96 40.44
CA PHE A 290 13.89 15.29 39.14
C PHE A 290 14.43 13.87 39.38
N GLU A 291 13.55 12.88 39.51
CA GLU A 291 13.97 11.48 39.35
C GLU A 291 14.07 11.18 37.85
N SER A 292 15.30 11.26 37.35
CA SER A 292 15.68 10.77 36.04
C SER A 292 15.54 9.25 36.02
N ASP A 293 14.54 8.75 35.31
CA ASP A 293 14.37 7.31 35.04
C ASP A 293 15.45 6.89 34.02
N CYS A 294 16.66 6.71 34.52
CA CYS A 294 17.78 6.07 33.85
C CYS A 294 18.06 4.77 34.60
N ALA A 295 18.21 3.68 33.84
CA ALA A 295 18.38 2.30 34.27
C ALA A 295 19.63 2.06 35.15
N LEU A 296 19.64 2.58 36.38
CA LEU A 296 20.66 2.36 37.39
C LEU A 296 19.98 2.03 38.72
N ILE A 297 20.06 0.77 39.12
CA ILE A 297 19.64 0.32 40.44
C ILE A 297 20.60 0.97 41.46
N PRO A 298 20.10 1.69 42.49
CA PRO A 298 20.95 2.26 43.53
C PRO A 298 21.78 1.18 44.22
N LYS A 299 23.05 1.46 44.51
CA LYS A 299 24.01 0.48 45.08
C LYS A 299 23.55 -0.16 46.40
N LYS A 300 22.62 0.50 47.12
CA LYS A 300 21.98 0.04 48.35
C LYS A 300 20.94 -1.08 48.14
N ASP A 301 20.36 -1.15 46.94
CA ASP A 301 19.28 -2.08 46.56
C ASP A 301 19.82 -3.31 45.81
N ILE A 302 21.15 -3.35 45.60
CA ILE A 302 21.88 -4.52 45.12
C ILE A 302 21.96 -5.52 46.29
N THR A 303 21.24 -6.63 46.18
CA THR A 303 21.37 -7.73 47.15
C THR A 303 22.81 -8.24 47.18
N LYS A 304 23.35 -8.60 48.36
CA LYS A 304 24.73 -9.10 48.53
C LYS A 304 25.08 -10.29 47.62
N ASN A 305 24.09 -10.99 47.08
CA ASN A 305 24.26 -12.10 46.15
C ASN A 305 24.65 -11.69 44.72
N TYR A 306 24.53 -10.41 44.36
CA TYR A 306 24.89 -9.92 43.02
C TYR A 306 26.41 -9.87 42.79
N HIS A 307 27.20 -9.74 43.86
CA HIS A 307 28.67 -9.72 43.78
C HIS A 307 29.30 -11.06 43.39
N ARG A 308 28.54 -12.17 43.35
CA ARG A 308 29.06 -13.49 43.00
C ARG A 308 29.03 -13.80 41.49
N PHE A 309 28.36 -12.98 40.68
CA PHE A 309 28.17 -13.23 39.25
C PHE A 309 29.14 -12.50 38.32
N ILE A 310 29.97 -11.57 38.82
CA ILE A 310 30.84 -10.73 37.98
C ILE A 310 32.34 -11.04 38.13
N GLU A 311 32.76 -11.74 39.19
CA GLU A 311 34.18 -12.13 39.39
C GLU A 311 34.51 -13.56 38.93
N GLY A 312 33.69 -14.16 38.06
CA GLY A 312 33.72 -15.61 37.79
C GLY A 312 33.88 -16.09 36.34
N SER A 313 34.21 -15.25 35.37
CA SER A 313 34.52 -15.74 34.01
C SER A 313 35.43 -14.78 33.26
N GLU A 314 36.72 -15.07 33.29
CA GLU A 314 37.66 -14.73 32.22
C GLU A 314 37.18 -15.38 30.91
N PHE A 315 37.03 -14.57 29.85
CA PHE A 315 37.30 -14.90 28.45
C PHE A 315 37.53 -13.60 27.67
#